data_AF-A0A946PWN1-F1
#
_entry.id   AF-A0A946PWN1-F1
#
_cell.length_a   1.000
_cell.length_b   1.000
_cell.length_c   1.000
_cell.angle_alpha   90.00
_cell.angle_beta   90.00
_cell.angle_gamma   90.00
#
_symmetry.space_group_name_H-M   'P 1'
#
loop_
_entity.id
_entity.type
_entity.pdbx_description
1 polymer ?
#
loop_
_entity_poly.entity_id
_entity_poly.type
_entity_poly.pdbx_seq_one_letter_code
_entity_poly.pdbx_strand_id
1 'polypeptide(L)'
;MSPKCGSEGCLLNLTPEPQRQDITFYELYVGKYVLRNWCDSDPEANYFASCAVTISSKGMQQTEIWGYGTAWIGAETGADLTGNGISEIVIVTSNGVASDGTGKFVYEAGDTLTMIMQAHGNGTFIDLNEDGAYEYVTPRRI
;
A
#
# COMPACT_ATOMS: atom_id res chain seq x y z
N MET A 1 8.85 -30.91 29.82
CA MET A 1 7.94 -32.06 30.01
C MET A 1 8.29 -33.10 28.95
N SER A 2 8.67 -34.30 29.36
CA SER A 2 9.05 -35.38 28.43
C SER A 2 7.82 -35.99 27.74
N PRO A 3 7.92 -36.50 26.49
CA PRO A 3 6.80 -37.15 25.84
C PRO A 3 6.47 -38.47 26.54
N LYS A 4 5.17 -38.76 26.74
CA LYS A 4 4.69 -40.08 27.13
C LYS A 4 4.56 -40.94 25.86
N CYS A 5 5.49 -41.84 25.58
CA CYS A 5 5.28 -42.85 24.54
C CYS A 5 4.46 -44.02 25.14
N GLY A 6 3.36 -44.39 24.46
CA GLY A 6 2.63 -45.64 24.66
C GLY A 6 3.03 -46.71 23.65
N SER A 7 2.49 -47.93 23.80
CA SER A 7 2.83 -49.14 23.04
C SER A 7 2.48 -49.13 21.55
N GLU A 8 1.89 -48.05 21.02
CA GLU A 8 1.46 -47.93 19.63
C GLU A 8 2.28 -46.92 18.80
N GLY A 9 3.46 -46.57 19.30
CA GLY A 9 4.37 -45.66 18.61
C GLY A 9 4.11 -44.19 18.98
N CYS A 10 5.19 -43.41 18.92
CA CYS A 10 5.15 -42.00 19.26
C CYS A 10 4.59 -41.24 18.04
N LEU A 11 3.30 -40.86 18.09
CA LEU A 11 2.69 -39.97 17.10
C LEU A 11 3.42 -38.63 17.15
N LEU A 12 4.25 -38.37 16.14
CA LEU A 12 4.76 -37.04 15.89
C LEU A 12 3.56 -36.15 15.57
N ASN A 13 3.22 -35.24 16.50
CA ASN A 13 2.43 -34.07 16.18
C ASN A 13 3.24 -33.25 15.15
N LEU A 14 3.11 -33.61 13.88
CA LEU A 14 3.50 -32.75 12.77
C LEU A 14 2.52 -31.59 12.82
N THR A 15 2.87 -30.52 13.52
CA THR A 15 2.29 -29.21 13.25
C THR A 15 2.44 -28.99 11.74
N PRO A 16 1.35 -28.79 10.98
CA PRO A 16 1.47 -28.46 9.57
C PRO A 16 2.39 -27.24 9.46
N GLU A 17 3.42 -27.37 8.63
CA GLU A 17 4.31 -26.27 8.32
C GLU A 17 3.42 -25.10 7.85
N PRO A 18 3.58 -23.88 8.41
CA PRO A 18 2.80 -22.74 7.93
C PRO A 18 3.01 -22.66 6.43
N GLN A 19 1.92 -22.81 5.67
CA GLN A 19 1.98 -22.71 4.22
C GLN A 19 2.64 -21.37 3.91
N ARG A 20 3.79 -21.42 3.24
CA ARG A 20 4.50 -20.22 2.82
C ARG A 20 3.58 -19.49 1.86
N GLN A 21 2.90 -18.44 2.34
CA GLN A 21 2.16 -17.54 1.47
C GLN A 21 3.17 -16.87 0.53
N ASP A 22 2.97 -17.04 -0.77
CA ASP A 22 3.80 -16.42 -1.80
C ASP A 22 3.43 -14.94 -1.90
N ILE A 23 3.99 -14.12 -1.01
CA ILE A 23 3.76 -12.68 -1.05
C ILE A 23 4.46 -12.11 -2.29
N THR A 24 3.66 -11.74 -3.28
CA THR A 24 4.16 -10.93 -4.40
C THR A 24 4.33 -9.51 -3.90
N PHE A 25 5.56 -8.97 -3.97
CA PHE A 25 5.80 -7.58 -3.62
C PHE A 25 6.43 -6.80 -4.76
N TYR A 26 5.97 -5.56 -4.91
CA TYR A 26 6.57 -4.55 -5.77
C TYR A 26 7.29 -3.55 -4.87
N GLU A 27 8.55 -3.25 -5.21
CA GLU A 27 9.40 -2.31 -4.47
C GLU A 27 9.76 -1.11 -5.36
N LEU A 28 9.64 0.09 -4.80
CA LEU A 28 9.98 1.34 -5.47
C LEU A 28 10.72 2.28 -4.52
N TYR A 29 11.71 3.00 -5.04
CA TYR A 29 12.49 3.97 -4.30
C TYR A 29 12.09 5.40 -4.73
N VAL A 30 11.81 6.25 -3.74
CA VAL A 30 11.57 7.69 -3.95
C VAL A 30 12.42 8.45 -2.95
N GLY A 31 13.47 9.13 -3.43
CA GLY A 31 14.47 9.75 -2.58
C GLY A 31 15.06 8.75 -1.58
N LYS A 32 14.90 9.04 -0.28
CA LYS A 32 15.36 8.18 0.83
C LYS A 32 14.34 7.13 1.29
N TYR A 33 13.16 7.09 0.66
CA TYR A 33 12.07 6.20 1.04
C TYR A 33 12.04 4.96 0.16
N VAL A 34 11.74 3.82 0.79
CA VAL A 34 11.45 2.56 0.11
C VAL A 34 9.99 2.23 0.34
N LEU A 35 9.27 2.11 -0.76
CA LEU A 35 7.88 1.74 -0.79
C LEU A 35 7.79 0.26 -1.15
N ARG A 36 6.94 -0.49 -0.44
CA ARG A 36 6.63 -1.88 -0.77
C ARG A 36 5.13 -2.08 -0.77
N ASN A 37 4.63 -2.68 -1.85
CA ASN A 37 3.26 -3.15 -1.92
C ASN A 37 3.24 -4.63 -1.52
N TRP A 38 2.45 -4.97 -0.51
CA TRP A 38 2.23 -6.34 -0.04
C TRP A 38 0.81 -6.73 -0.40
N CYS A 39 0.62 -7.85 -1.09
CA CYS A 39 -0.71 -8.37 -1.37
C CYS A 39 -0.78 -9.83 -0.92
N ASP A 40 -1.87 -10.19 -0.25
CA ASP A 40 -2.19 -11.60 -0.02
C ASP A 40 -2.49 -12.25 -1.38
N SER A 41 -1.84 -13.38 -1.62
CA SER A 41 -1.99 -14.17 -2.84
C SER A 41 -2.99 -15.33 -2.67
N ASP A 42 -3.54 -15.51 -1.47
CA ASP A 42 -4.46 -16.61 -1.16
C ASP A 42 -5.77 -16.46 -1.95
N PRO A 43 -6.07 -17.39 -2.88
CA PRO A 43 -7.30 -17.36 -3.66
C PRO A 43 -8.57 -17.68 -2.84
N GLU A 44 -8.44 -18.25 -1.63
CA GLU A 44 -9.54 -18.48 -0.68
C GLU A 44 -9.69 -17.34 0.34
N ALA A 45 -8.69 -16.46 0.48
CA ALA A 45 -8.89 -15.20 1.18
C ALA A 45 -9.95 -14.42 0.40
N ASN A 46 -11.08 -14.17 1.08
CA ASN A 46 -12.27 -13.51 0.53
C ASN A 46 -11.93 -12.33 -0.39
N TYR A 47 -12.90 -11.93 -1.24
CA TYR A 47 -12.96 -10.77 -2.15
C TYR A 47 -12.30 -9.42 -1.75
N PHE A 48 -11.79 -9.31 -0.52
CA PHE A 48 -10.95 -8.28 0.08
C PHE A 48 -9.49 -8.74 0.24
N ALA A 49 -8.89 -9.42 -0.75
CA ALA A 49 -7.45 -9.74 -0.73
C ALA A 49 -6.67 -8.45 -0.40
N SER A 50 -6.17 -8.36 0.84
CA SER A 50 -5.83 -7.09 1.44
C SER A 50 -4.45 -6.67 1.00
N CYS A 51 -4.37 -5.83 -0.03
CA CYS A 51 -3.11 -5.19 -0.36
C CYS A 51 -2.84 -4.03 0.62
N ALA A 52 -1.62 -3.98 1.15
CA ALA A 52 -1.10 -2.90 1.97
C ALA A 52 0.12 -2.26 1.30
N VAL A 53 0.37 -0.99 1.59
CA VAL A 53 1.61 -0.32 1.20
C VAL A 53 2.36 0.13 2.44
N THR A 54 3.64 -0.22 2.52
CA THR A 54 4.55 0.30 3.55
C THR A 54 5.50 1.33 2.94
N ILE A 55 5.69 2.46 3.62
CA ILE A 55 6.69 3.48 3.31
C ILE A 55 7.71 3.47 4.45
N SER A 56 8.96 3.18 4.11
CA SER A 56 10.04 3.01 5.09
C SER A 56 11.25 3.88 4.75
N SER A 57 11.91 4.41 5.77
CA SER A 57 13.23 5.06 5.63
C SER A 57 14.07 4.84 6.88
N LYS A 58 15.40 4.85 6.74
CA LYS A 58 16.31 4.53 7.85
C LYS A 58 16.15 5.56 8.98
N GLY A 59 15.87 5.07 10.18
CA GLY A 59 15.72 5.90 11.37
C GLY A 59 14.37 6.63 11.48
N MET A 60 13.42 6.34 10.59
CA MET A 60 12.05 6.85 10.65
C MET A 60 11.08 5.72 11.01
N GLN A 61 9.96 6.06 11.66
CA GLN A 61 8.87 5.13 11.86
C GLN A 61 8.28 4.74 10.50
N GLN A 62 8.09 3.44 10.27
CA GLN A 62 7.43 2.95 9.06
C GLN A 62 5.97 3.42 9.05
N THR A 63 5.54 3.97 7.92
CA THR A 63 4.12 4.23 7.65
C THR A 63 3.53 3.04 6.91
N GLU A 64 2.36 2.61 7.36
CA GLU A 64 1.64 1.47 6.80
C GLU A 64 0.24 1.95 6.42
N ILE A 65 -0.09 1.79 5.14
CA ILE A 65 -1.39 2.20 4.58
C ILE A 65 -2.14 0.95 4.18
N TRP A 66 -3.31 0.79 4.79
CA TRP A 66 -4.31 -0.21 4.43
C TRP A 66 -5.44 0.45 3.65
N GLY A 67 -5.90 -0.21 2.59
CA GLY A 67 -7.18 0.15 1.98
C GLY A 67 -8.34 -0.42 2.79
N TYR A 68 -9.54 0.14 2.62
CA TYR A 68 -10.77 -0.52 3.08
C TYR A 68 -11.04 -1.85 2.34
N GLY A 69 -10.29 -2.14 1.28
CA GLY A 69 -10.15 -3.44 0.62
C GLY A 69 -8.72 -3.63 0.09
N THR A 70 -8.21 -2.71 -0.74
CA THR A 70 -6.87 -2.77 -1.33
C THR A 70 -6.16 -1.43 -1.30
N ALA A 71 -4.84 -1.44 -1.13
CA ALA A 71 -3.95 -0.29 -1.32
C ALA A 71 -2.80 -0.65 -2.28
N TRP A 72 -2.45 0.29 -3.16
CA TRP A 72 -1.33 0.13 -4.07
C TRP A 72 -0.59 1.43 -4.37
N ILE A 73 0.66 1.29 -4.81
CA ILE A 73 1.49 2.43 -5.22
C ILE A 73 0.91 2.98 -6.53
N GLY A 74 0.55 4.26 -6.52
CA GLY A 74 0.03 4.99 -7.68
C GLY A 74 1.11 5.26 -8.71
N ALA A 75 0.72 5.30 -9.99
CA ALA A 75 1.62 5.52 -11.11
C ALA A 75 2.32 6.88 -11.07
N GLU A 76 1.74 7.84 -10.37
CA GLU A 76 2.25 9.21 -10.21
C GLU A 76 3.34 9.32 -9.13
N THR A 77 3.62 8.23 -8.40
CA THR A 77 4.68 8.20 -7.40
C THR A 77 6.04 8.50 -8.02
N GLY A 78 6.77 9.44 -7.43
CA GLY A 78 8.06 9.93 -7.89
C GLY A 78 7.99 11.23 -8.71
N ALA A 79 6.79 11.67 -9.09
CA ALA A 79 6.58 12.97 -9.73
C ALA A 79 6.67 14.13 -8.73
N ASP A 80 7.07 15.31 -9.20
CA ASP A 80 6.91 16.58 -8.49
C ASP A 80 5.52 17.14 -8.83
N LEU A 81 4.53 16.79 -8.01
CA LEU A 81 3.13 17.18 -8.18
C LEU A 81 2.85 18.58 -7.63
N THR A 82 3.72 19.11 -6.76
CA THR A 82 3.53 20.42 -6.13
C THR A 82 4.37 21.53 -6.78
N GLY A 83 5.26 21.19 -7.71
CA GLY A 83 6.15 22.13 -8.40
C GLY A 83 7.28 22.66 -7.51
N ASN A 84 7.53 22.04 -6.36
CA ASN A 84 8.49 22.52 -5.37
C ASN A 84 9.86 21.81 -5.45
N GLY A 85 10.04 20.91 -6.41
CA GLY A 85 11.25 20.11 -6.61
C GLY A 85 11.38 18.89 -5.70
N ILE A 86 10.37 18.57 -4.90
CA ILE A 86 10.30 17.39 -4.05
C ILE A 86 9.32 16.39 -4.68
N SER A 87 9.73 15.13 -4.77
CA SER A 87 8.85 14.09 -5.31
C SER A 87 7.76 13.69 -4.32
N GLU A 88 6.58 13.38 -4.83
CA GLU A 88 5.46 12.83 -4.08
C GLU A 88 5.40 11.30 -4.14
N ILE A 89 4.88 10.70 -3.08
CA ILE A 89 4.44 9.31 -2.99
C ILE A 89 2.92 9.29 -3.05
N VAL A 90 2.37 8.59 -4.04
CA VAL A 90 0.92 8.46 -4.23
C VAL A 90 0.49 7.05 -3.91
N ILE A 91 -0.41 6.89 -2.94
CA ILE A 91 -1.02 5.60 -2.60
C ILE A 91 -2.49 5.65 -3.00
N VAL A 92 -2.90 4.73 -3.87
CA VAL A 92 -4.30 4.55 -4.26
C VAL A 92 -4.91 3.49 -3.35
N THR A 93 -6.13 3.75 -2.89
CA THR A 93 -6.91 2.81 -2.08
C THR A 93 -8.24 2.53 -2.75
N SER A 94 -8.79 1.35 -2.51
CA SER A 94 -10.13 0.95 -2.92
C SER A 94 -10.80 0.12 -1.84
N ASN A 95 -12.10 0.31 -1.63
CA ASN A 95 -12.91 -0.55 -0.77
C ASN A 95 -13.46 -1.79 -1.50
N GLY A 96 -13.26 -1.91 -2.81
CA GLY A 96 -13.67 -3.05 -3.62
C GLY A 96 -15.18 -3.18 -3.90
N VAL A 97 -16.03 -2.31 -3.35
CA VAL A 97 -17.50 -2.47 -3.39
C VAL A 97 -18.19 -1.38 -4.23
N ALA A 98 -17.64 -0.17 -4.27
CA ALA A 98 -18.29 0.95 -4.95
C ALA A 98 -17.30 1.82 -5.72
N SER A 99 -17.76 2.49 -6.78
CA SER A 99 -16.94 3.36 -7.62
C SER A 99 -16.52 4.68 -6.94
N ASP A 100 -17.10 5.02 -5.78
CA ASP A 100 -16.65 6.07 -4.85
C ASP A 100 -15.79 5.52 -3.71
N GLY A 101 -15.63 4.20 -3.65
CA GLY A 101 -14.83 3.51 -2.66
C GLY A 101 -13.33 3.65 -2.86
N THR A 102 -12.91 4.32 -3.93
CA THR A 102 -11.51 4.62 -4.20
C THR A 102 -11.08 5.92 -3.53
N GLY A 103 -9.83 6.02 -3.14
CA GLY A 103 -9.24 7.26 -2.65
C GLY A 103 -7.75 7.32 -2.90
N LYS A 104 -7.14 8.48 -2.68
CA LYS A 104 -5.69 8.67 -2.75
C LYS A 104 -5.16 9.29 -1.47
N PHE A 105 -4.02 8.78 -0.99
CA PHE A 105 -3.15 9.46 -0.04
C PHE A 105 -1.92 9.94 -0.79
N VAL A 106 -1.51 11.19 -0.57
CA VAL A 106 -0.29 11.75 -1.15
C VAL A 106 0.61 12.24 -0.05
N TYR A 107 1.86 11.84 -0.11
CA TYR A 107 2.91 12.27 0.79
C TYR A 107 4.02 12.97 0.02
N GLU A 108 4.48 14.10 0.50
CA GLU A 108 5.73 14.70 0.04
C GLU A 108 6.91 13.90 0.62
N ALA A 109 7.87 13.51 -0.24
CA ALA A 109 8.99 12.63 0.11
C ALA A 109 10.28 13.40 0.40
N GLY A 110 10.18 14.50 1.16
CA GLY A 110 11.31 15.36 1.54
C GLY A 110 12.12 14.85 2.74
N ASP A 111 12.58 15.77 3.58
CA ASP A 111 13.31 15.43 4.82
C ASP A 111 12.43 14.74 5.86
N THR A 112 11.13 15.00 5.83
CA THR A 112 10.13 14.28 6.63
C THR A 112 9.02 13.82 5.70
N LEU A 113 8.47 12.64 5.99
CA LEU A 113 7.33 12.12 5.23
C LEU A 113 6.10 12.88 5.69
N THR A 114 5.54 13.73 4.83
CA THR A 114 4.42 14.61 5.19
C THR A 114 3.23 14.29 4.31
N MET A 115 2.09 13.92 4.89
CA MET A 115 0.86 13.78 4.11
C MET A 115 0.36 15.16 3.68
N ILE A 116 0.25 15.38 2.38
CA ILE A 116 -0.21 16.65 1.79
C ILE A 116 -1.61 16.55 1.20
N MET A 117 -2.10 15.35 0.92
CA MET A 117 -3.47 15.15 0.44
C MET A 117 -4.07 13.82 0.91
N GLN A 118 -5.34 13.86 1.30
CA GLN A 118 -6.21 12.71 1.39
C GLN A 118 -7.49 13.02 0.60
N ALA A 119 -7.72 12.27 -0.47
CA ALA A 119 -8.84 12.49 -1.37
C ALA A 119 -9.72 11.25 -1.55
N HIS A 120 -11.01 11.50 -1.75
CA HIS A 120 -11.98 10.48 -2.15
C HIS A 120 -12.20 10.53 -3.67
N GLY A 121 -12.58 9.38 -4.25
CA GLY A 121 -12.75 9.18 -5.68
C GLY A 121 -11.48 8.76 -6.42
N ASN A 122 -11.65 8.35 -7.67
CA ASN A 122 -10.57 7.94 -8.58
C ASN A 122 -10.17 9.09 -9.51
N GLY A 123 -9.82 10.24 -8.91
CA GLY A 123 -9.37 11.41 -9.66
C GLY A 123 -7.96 11.21 -10.24
N THR A 124 -7.55 12.16 -11.06
CA THR A 124 -6.25 12.19 -11.75
C THR A 124 -5.54 13.51 -11.51
N PHE A 125 -4.21 13.51 -11.58
CA PHE A 125 -3.39 14.71 -11.47
C PHE A 125 -3.17 15.31 -12.85
N ILE A 126 -3.53 16.59 -13.02
CA ILE A 126 -3.40 17.34 -14.26
C ILE A 126 -2.91 18.73 -13.91
N ASP A 127 -1.85 19.20 -14.55
CA ASP A 127 -1.45 20.61 -14.53
C ASP A 127 -2.41 21.39 -15.45
N LEU A 128 -3.41 22.05 -14.88
CA LEU A 128 -4.47 22.73 -15.62
C LEU A 128 -4.08 24.13 -16.07
N ASN A 129 -3.14 24.77 -15.36
CA ASN A 129 -2.76 26.16 -15.56
C ASN A 129 -1.33 26.33 -16.10
N GLU A 130 -0.63 25.23 -16.36
CA GLU A 130 0.75 25.14 -16.86
C GLU A 130 1.78 25.83 -15.94
N ASP A 131 1.54 25.80 -14.63
CA ASP A 131 2.45 26.39 -13.63
C ASP A 131 3.47 25.39 -13.05
N GLY A 132 3.38 24.11 -13.45
CA GLY A 132 4.25 23.03 -12.99
C GLY A 132 3.76 22.32 -11.72
N ALA A 133 2.70 22.80 -11.08
CA ALA A 133 1.97 22.07 -10.05
C ALA A 133 0.74 21.39 -10.67
N TYR A 134 0.37 20.23 -10.13
CA TYR A 134 -0.71 19.40 -10.66
C TYR A 134 -1.94 19.48 -9.76
N GLU A 135 -3.09 19.84 -10.33
CA GLU A 135 -4.37 19.75 -9.63
C GLU A 135 -4.91 18.31 -9.61
N TYR A 136 -5.50 17.93 -8.48
CA TYR A 136 -6.28 16.70 -8.38
C TYR A 136 -7.71 16.90 -8.90
N VAL A 137 -7.98 16.36 -10.08
CA VAL A 137 -9.27 16.47 -10.77
C VAL A 137 -10.07 15.20 -10.59
N THR A 138 -11.25 15.32 -9.98
CA THR A 138 -12.19 14.20 -9.79
C THR A 138 -13.54 14.52 -10.46
N PRO A 139 -14.21 13.55 -11.10
CA PRO A 139 -15.53 13.78 -11.68
C PRO A 139 -16.51 14.25 -10.60
N ARG A 140 -17.12 15.42 -10.81
CA ARG A 140 -18.22 15.88 -9.97
C ARG A 140 -19.42 14.97 -10.22
N ARG A 141 -19.83 14.19 -9.22
CA ARG A 141 -21.14 13.54 -9.25
C ARG A 141 -22.21 14.63 -9.10
N ILE A 142 -23.03 14.81 -10.12
CA ILE A 142 -24.24 15.64 -10.10
C ILE A 142 -25.42 14.71 -9.79
#